data_AF-A0A093GZR5-F1
#
_entry.id   AF-A0A093GZR5-F1
#
_cell.length_a   1.000
_cell.length_b   1.000
_cell.length_c   1.000
_cell.angle_alpha   90.00
_cell.angle_beta   90.00
_cell.angle_gamma   90.00
#
_symmetry.space_group_name_H-M   'P 1'
#
loop_
_entity.id
_entity.type
_entity.pdbx_description
1 polymer ?
#
loop_
_entity_poly.entity_id
_entity_poly.type
_entity_poly.pdbx_seq_one_letter_code
_entity_poly.pdbx_strand_id
1 'polypeptide(L)'
;AAQDAPRETIRLDLEATFYFTHLILVFKSPRPAAMVLERSQDFGETWTPYKYFAANCSATFGLEDDVSQRGAICTSRYSSPFPCTGGEVIYRALSPPYDAEDPYSAEAQAQLKITNLRVRLLERQGKKKAPRPLQPPPSLHYAVYDFIVKGSCFCNGHADHCVPVAGFKPIKAAGIFHVVHGKCMCKHNTAGSHCQHCAPLYNDQPWQAADGKTGAPKECQSCKCNGHADTCHFDMDAWLASGNRSGGVCDNCQHNTEGQHCQRCKPGFYRDLRKPFSAPDACKPCSCHPLGSATLPLGPRTFCDPSTGDCPCKPGVAGPRCNHCLPGY
;
A
#
# COMPACT_ATOMS: atom_id res chain seq x y z
N ALA A 1 -3.80 -39.43 -29.85
CA ALA A 1 -3.41 -38.21 -30.59
C ALA A 1 -4.28 -37.05 -30.10
N ALA A 2 -3.82 -36.30 -29.10
CA ALA A 2 -4.53 -35.16 -28.49
C ALA A 2 -3.56 -34.00 -28.21
N GLN A 3 -2.62 -33.79 -29.13
CA GLN A 3 -1.59 -32.76 -29.08
C GLN A 3 -1.66 -31.97 -30.38
N ASP A 4 -2.60 -31.01 -30.46
CA ASP A 4 -2.46 -29.74 -31.22
C ASP A 4 -3.78 -28.93 -31.32
N ALA A 5 -4.51 -28.78 -30.20
CA ALA A 5 -5.42 -27.65 -30.13
C ALA A 5 -4.58 -26.39 -29.80
N PRO A 6 -4.53 -25.35 -30.65
CA PRO A 6 -3.85 -24.11 -30.33
C PRO A 6 -4.47 -23.53 -29.07
N ARG A 7 -3.65 -23.45 -28.02
CA ARG A 7 -3.99 -22.83 -26.75
C ARG A 7 -3.85 -21.33 -26.92
N GLU A 8 -4.94 -20.61 -26.71
CA GLU A 8 -4.92 -19.14 -26.80
C GLU A 8 -4.85 -18.53 -25.40
N THR A 9 -4.21 -17.37 -25.29
CA THR A 9 -4.07 -16.66 -24.01
C THR A 9 -4.42 -15.20 -24.18
N ILE A 10 -5.33 -14.72 -23.34
CA ILE A 10 -5.63 -13.29 -23.19
C ILE A 10 -4.98 -12.83 -21.88
N ARG A 11 -4.16 -11.80 -21.94
CA ARG A 11 -3.42 -11.27 -20.78
C ARG A 11 -3.67 -9.77 -20.67
N LEU A 12 -3.95 -9.31 -19.45
CA LEU A 12 -4.05 -7.91 -19.07
C LEU A 12 -2.96 -7.61 -18.02
N ASP A 13 -2.07 -6.70 -18.38
CA ASP A 13 -0.98 -6.23 -17.52
C ASP A 13 -1.33 -4.85 -16.99
N LEU A 14 -1.24 -4.68 -15.67
CA LEU A 14 -1.57 -3.44 -14.99
C LEU A 14 -0.28 -2.71 -14.59
N GLU A 15 -0.29 -1.38 -14.68
CA GLU A 15 0.87 -0.54 -14.37
C GLU A 15 1.14 -0.38 -12.88
N ALA A 16 0.19 -0.83 -12.05
CA ALA A 16 0.24 -0.80 -10.60
C ALA A 16 -0.61 -1.94 -10.02
N THR A 17 -0.77 -1.93 -8.71
CA THR A 17 -1.63 -2.89 -8.01
C THR A 17 -3.07 -2.38 -7.96
N PHE A 18 -4.03 -3.23 -8.29
CA PHE A 18 -5.47 -2.90 -8.27
C PHE A 18 -6.27 -3.92 -7.48
N TYR A 19 -7.50 -3.54 -7.11
CA TYR A 19 -8.52 -4.48 -6.69
C TYR A 19 -9.32 -4.97 -7.89
N PHE A 20 -9.37 -6.28 -8.05
CA PHE A 20 -10.19 -6.99 -9.01
C PHE A 20 -11.38 -7.63 -8.31
N THR A 21 -12.58 -7.34 -8.80
CA THR A 21 -13.82 -7.84 -8.18
C THR A 21 -14.52 -8.87 -9.07
N HIS A 22 -14.65 -8.58 -10.37
CA HIS A 22 -15.41 -9.40 -11.30
C HIS A 22 -14.77 -9.43 -12.69
N LEU A 23 -14.76 -10.58 -13.32
CA LEU A 23 -14.52 -10.73 -14.75
C LEU A 23 -15.82 -11.11 -15.45
N ILE A 24 -16.11 -10.47 -16.58
CA ILE A 24 -17.20 -10.84 -17.49
C ILE A 24 -16.60 -10.95 -18.90
N LEU A 25 -16.64 -12.15 -19.46
CA LEU A 25 -16.29 -12.42 -20.84
C LEU A 25 -17.57 -12.68 -21.64
N VAL A 26 -17.74 -11.99 -22.76
CA VAL A 26 -18.87 -12.22 -23.67
C VAL A 26 -18.34 -12.84 -24.96
N PHE A 27 -18.64 -14.11 -25.21
CA PHE A 27 -18.13 -14.81 -26.39
C PHE A 27 -19.04 -14.63 -27.61
N LYS A 28 -18.44 -14.26 -28.74
CA LYS A 28 -19.09 -14.32 -30.07
C LYS A 28 -19.13 -15.75 -30.61
N SER A 29 -18.04 -16.50 -30.41
CA SER A 29 -18.00 -17.94 -30.66
C SER A 29 -18.76 -18.70 -29.55
N PRO A 30 -18.94 -20.03 -29.65
CA PRO A 30 -19.23 -20.83 -28.46
C PRO A 30 -18.14 -20.61 -27.40
N ARG A 31 -18.53 -20.75 -26.13
CA ARG A 31 -17.59 -20.70 -25.01
C ARG A 31 -16.59 -21.85 -25.11
N PRO A 32 -15.42 -21.74 -24.47
CA PRO A 32 -14.44 -22.83 -24.44
C PRO A 32 -14.98 -24.07 -23.72
N ALA A 33 -14.58 -25.25 -24.17
CA ALA A 33 -14.85 -26.50 -23.45
C ALA A 33 -14.05 -26.58 -22.14
N ALA A 34 -12.87 -25.95 -22.16
CA ALA A 34 -11.97 -25.84 -21.02
C ALA A 34 -11.22 -24.51 -21.09
N MET A 35 -11.19 -23.78 -19.98
CA MET A 35 -10.38 -22.57 -19.80
C MET A 35 -10.02 -22.36 -18.32
N VAL A 36 -8.98 -21.55 -18.06
CA VAL A 36 -8.51 -21.22 -16.72
C VAL A 36 -8.33 -19.72 -16.59
N LEU A 37 -8.80 -19.15 -15.48
CA LEU A 37 -8.52 -17.79 -15.06
C LEU A 37 -7.42 -17.81 -14.00
N GLU A 38 -6.37 -17.03 -14.21
CA GLU A 38 -5.21 -16.92 -13.33
C GLU A 38 -4.93 -15.44 -13.03
N ARG A 39 -4.29 -15.19 -11.88
CA ARG A 39 -3.77 -13.88 -11.50
C ARG A 39 -2.29 -13.93 -11.19
N SER A 40 -1.65 -12.77 -11.24
CA SER A 40 -0.36 -12.51 -10.60
C SER A 40 -0.51 -11.35 -9.62
N GLN A 41 0.22 -11.41 -8.52
CA GLN A 41 0.29 -10.37 -7.48
C GLN A 41 1.69 -9.73 -7.40
N ASP A 42 2.56 -10.07 -8.34
CA ASP A 42 3.99 -9.79 -8.36
C ASP A 42 4.48 -9.48 -9.79
N PHE A 43 3.68 -8.74 -10.54
CA PHE A 43 4.03 -8.23 -11.88
C PHE A 43 4.38 -9.30 -12.93
N GLY A 44 3.81 -10.49 -12.77
CA GLY A 44 3.84 -11.57 -13.76
C GLY A 44 4.88 -12.65 -13.48
N GLU A 45 5.61 -12.54 -12.37
CA GLU A 45 6.62 -13.51 -11.92
C GLU A 45 5.96 -14.84 -11.53
N THR A 46 4.94 -14.80 -10.67
CA THR A 46 4.18 -15.99 -10.27
C THR A 46 2.71 -15.88 -10.64
N TRP A 47 2.10 -17.04 -10.89
CA TRP A 47 0.71 -17.14 -11.32
C TRP A 47 -0.05 -18.13 -10.46
N THR A 48 -1.19 -17.69 -9.94
CA THR A 48 -2.09 -18.52 -9.15
C THR A 48 -3.46 -18.61 -9.82
N PRO A 49 -4.08 -19.81 -9.88
CA PRO A 49 -5.43 -19.97 -10.44
C PRO A 49 -6.48 -19.26 -9.58
N TYR A 50 -7.36 -18.49 -10.21
CA TYR A 50 -8.60 -18.00 -9.61
C TYR A 50 -9.73 -19.03 -9.73
N LYS A 51 -9.92 -19.58 -10.94
CA LYS A 51 -11.02 -20.50 -11.23
C LYS A 51 -10.75 -21.29 -12.51
N TYR A 52 -11.18 -22.54 -12.51
CA TYR A 52 -11.21 -23.42 -13.67
C TYR A 52 -12.62 -23.49 -14.24
N PHE A 53 -12.74 -23.53 -15.56
CA PHE A 53 -14.02 -23.68 -16.25
C PHE A 53 -13.91 -24.86 -17.21
N ALA A 54 -14.75 -25.87 -17.04
CA ALA A 54 -14.80 -27.03 -17.94
C ALA A 54 -16.21 -27.56 -18.11
N ALA A 55 -16.51 -28.18 -19.25
CA ALA A 55 -17.79 -28.89 -19.42
C ALA A 55 -17.93 -30.07 -18.44
N ASN A 56 -16.81 -30.67 -18.02
CA ASN A 56 -16.74 -31.67 -16.96
C ASN A 56 -15.45 -31.46 -16.15
N CYS A 57 -15.57 -30.86 -14.97
CA CYS A 57 -14.43 -30.53 -14.10
C CYS A 57 -13.58 -31.76 -13.71
N SER A 58 -14.22 -32.88 -13.38
CA SER A 58 -13.52 -34.08 -12.95
C SER A 58 -12.77 -34.76 -14.10
N ALA A 59 -13.37 -34.82 -15.28
CA ALA A 59 -12.73 -35.41 -16.45
C ALA A 59 -11.60 -34.53 -17.02
N THR A 60 -11.77 -33.21 -17.04
CA THR A 60 -10.81 -32.27 -17.66
C THR A 60 -9.66 -31.90 -16.74
N PHE A 61 -9.93 -31.65 -15.46
CA PHE A 61 -8.95 -31.13 -14.51
C PHE A 61 -8.76 -32.00 -13.26
N GLY A 62 -9.54 -33.08 -13.09
CA GLY A 62 -9.52 -33.86 -11.84
C GLY A 62 -10.04 -33.08 -10.64
N LEU A 63 -10.90 -32.07 -10.87
CA LEU A 63 -11.42 -31.17 -9.84
C LEU A 63 -12.91 -31.39 -9.60
N GLU A 64 -13.37 -31.02 -8.41
CA GLU A 64 -14.79 -30.96 -8.06
C GLU A 64 -15.46 -29.73 -8.70
N ASP A 65 -16.74 -29.87 -9.03
CA ASP A 65 -17.55 -28.82 -9.66
C ASP A 65 -18.30 -28.00 -8.60
N ASP A 66 -18.24 -26.68 -8.69
CA ASP A 66 -18.90 -25.77 -7.74
C ASP A 66 -20.44 -25.82 -7.76
N VAL A 67 -21.01 -26.40 -8.82
CA VAL A 67 -22.43 -26.71 -8.90
C VAL A 67 -22.80 -27.84 -7.94
N SER A 68 -21.89 -28.79 -7.71
CA SER A 68 -22.07 -29.94 -6.81
C SER A 68 -21.54 -29.66 -5.41
N GLN A 69 -20.38 -28.99 -5.31
CA GLN A 69 -19.70 -28.67 -4.05
C GLN A 69 -19.41 -27.19 -3.95
N ARG A 70 -20.21 -26.49 -3.14
CA ARG A 70 -20.07 -25.05 -2.95
C ARG A 70 -18.64 -24.68 -2.51
N GLY A 71 -18.02 -23.77 -3.25
CA GLY A 71 -16.66 -23.30 -2.98
C GLY A 71 -15.56 -24.03 -3.74
N ALA A 72 -15.88 -25.08 -4.52
CA ALA A 72 -14.88 -25.73 -5.38
C ALA A 72 -14.27 -24.76 -6.40
N ILE A 73 -13.01 -24.97 -6.78
CA ILE A 73 -12.27 -24.06 -7.67
C ILE A 73 -12.61 -24.23 -9.16
N CYS A 74 -13.31 -25.31 -9.54
CA CYS A 74 -13.78 -25.54 -10.90
C CYS A 74 -15.30 -25.32 -11.03
N THR A 75 -15.78 -24.91 -12.19
CA THR A 75 -17.22 -24.78 -12.48
C THR A 75 -17.56 -25.21 -13.90
N SER A 76 -18.69 -25.90 -14.07
CA SER A 76 -19.29 -26.16 -15.40
C SER A 76 -20.36 -25.15 -15.82
N ARG A 77 -20.77 -24.25 -14.91
CA ARG A 77 -21.88 -23.29 -15.10
C ARG A 77 -21.76 -22.46 -16.38
N TYR A 78 -20.53 -22.12 -16.78
CA TYR A 78 -20.24 -21.27 -17.93
C TYR A 78 -19.56 -22.01 -19.09
N SER A 79 -19.63 -23.34 -19.13
CA SER A 79 -18.90 -24.18 -20.09
C SER A 79 -19.81 -24.90 -21.10
N SER A 80 -21.11 -24.55 -21.10
CA SER A 80 -22.06 -25.08 -22.08
C SER A 80 -21.83 -24.47 -23.47
N PRO A 81 -21.87 -25.29 -24.55
CA PRO A 81 -21.75 -24.80 -25.92
C PRO A 81 -22.95 -23.95 -26.37
N PHE A 82 -24.04 -23.92 -25.59
CA PHE A 82 -25.23 -23.11 -25.84
C PHE A 82 -25.37 -21.99 -24.79
N PRO A 83 -25.68 -20.75 -25.19
CA PRO A 83 -25.85 -20.30 -26.58
C PRO A 83 -24.50 -20.30 -27.33
N CYS A 84 -24.54 -20.58 -28.64
CA CYS A 84 -23.33 -20.64 -29.47
C CYS A 84 -22.75 -19.25 -29.82
N THR A 85 -23.39 -18.18 -29.39
CA THR A 85 -22.97 -16.78 -29.52
C THR A 85 -23.65 -15.97 -28.42
N GLY A 86 -22.99 -14.93 -27.90
CA GLY A 86 -23.45 -14.16 -26.74
C GLY A 86 -23.35 -14.93 -25.42
N GLY A 87 -22.60 -16.04 -25.38
CA GLY A 87 -22.42 -16.82 -24.16
C GLY A 87 -21.47 -16.12 -23.19
N GLU A 88 -21.88 -15.94 -21.95
CA GLU A 88 -21.07 -15.28 -20.93
C GLU A 88 -20.28 -16.27 -20.07
N VAL A 89 -19.09 -15.84 -19.62
CA VAL A 89 -18.31 -16.46 -18.54
C VAL A 89 -18.08 -15.40 -17.47
N ILE A 90 -18.49 -15.69 -16.24
CA ILE A 90 -18.41 -14.73 -15.12
C ILE A 90 -17.60 -15.34 -13.98
N TYR A 91 -16.71 -14.54 -13.41
CA TYR A 91 -16.01 -14.83 -12.16
C TYR A 91 -16.21 -13.68 -11.18
N ARG A 92 -16.38 -13.98 -9.89
CA ARG A 92 -16.42 -12.99 -8.81
C ARG A 92 -15.41 -13.38 -7.73
N ALA A 93 -14.49 -12.47 -7.42
CA ALA A 93 -13.37 -12.72 -6.49
C ALA A 93 -13.83 -13.00 -5.06
N LEU A 94 -14.83 -12.26 -4.56
CA LEU A 94 -15.43 -12.46 -3.23
C LEU A 94 -16.69 -13.32 -3.34
N SER A 95 -16.54 -14.55 -3.83
CA SER A 95 -17.57 -15.58 -3.69
C SER A 95 -17.22 -16.51 -2.53
N PRO A 96 -18.20 -17.14 -1.87
CA PRO A 96 -17.93 -18.18 -0.87
C PRO A 96 -16.90 -19.18 -1.41
N PRO A 97 -15.84 -19.51 -0.64
CA PRO A 97 -15.66 -19.29 0.81
C PRO A 97 -14.95 -17.98 1.20
N TYR A 98 -14.74 -17.05 0.26
CA TYR A 98 -13.95 -15.83 0.47
C TYR A 98 -14.83 -14.58 0.66
N ASP A 99 -16.04 -14.75 1.18
CA ASP A 99 -16.88 -13.64 1.64
C ASP A 99 -16.25 -13.01 2.89
N ALA A 100 -15.32 -12.07 2.66
CA ALA A 100 -14.71 -11.30 3.72
C ALA A 100 -15.70 -10.26 4.26
N GLU A 101 -15.78 -10.14 5.58
CA GLU A 101 -16.59 -9.09 6.22
C GLU A 101 -15.98 -7.70 6.04
N ASP A 102 -14.65 -7.60 6.01
CA ASP A 102 -13.90 -6.36 5.76
C ASP A 102 -13.13 -6.46 4.42
N PRO A 103 -13.44 -5.62 3.41
CA PRO A 103 -12.75 -5.64 2.11
C PRO A 103 -11.27 -5.22 2.17
N TYR A 104 -10.82 -4.65 3.29
CA TYR A 104 -9.42 -4.26 3.49
C TYR A 104 -8.63 -5.25 4.36
N SER A 105 -9.25 -6.34 4.84
CA SER A 105 -8.57 -7.39 5.59
C SER A 105 -7.47 -8.08 4.77
N ALA A 106 -6.51 -8.74 5.44
CA ALA A 106 -5.43 -9.46 4.78
C ALA A 106 -5.97 -10.55 3.83
N GLU A 107 -7.03 -11.24 4.23
CA GLU A 107 -7.69 -12.30 3.48
C GLU A 107 -8.40 -11.76 2.24
N ALA A 108 -9.14 -10.65 2.38
CA ALA A 108 -9.79 -9.97 1.27
C ALA A 108 -8.75 -9.45 0.26
N GLN A 109 -7.71 -8.79 0.76
CA GLN A 109 -6.60 -8.29 -0.07
C GLN A 109 -5.89 -9.42 -0.81
N ALA A 110 -5.68 -10.58 -0.18
CA ALA A 110 -5.07 -11.73 -0.83
C ALA A 110 -5.87 -12.22 -2.06
N GLN A 111 -7.19 -12.05 -2.04
CA GLN A 111 -8.05 -12.41 -3.17
C GLN A 111 -8.31 -11.28 -4.16
N LEU A 112 -8.42 -10.02 -3.72
CA LEU A 112 -8.77 -8.90 -4.59
C LEU A 112 -7.55 -8.31 -5.31
N LYS A 113 -6.39 -8.30 -4.65
CA LYS A 113 -5.20 -7.59 -5.11
C LYS A 113 -4.61 -8.30 -6.33
N ILE A 114 -4.46 -7.61 -7.45
CA ILE A 114 -3.79 -8.14 -8.66
C ILE A 114 -2.87 -7.11 -9.32
N THR A 115 -1.90 -7.60 -10.07
CA THR A 115 -1.07 -6.83 -11.01
C THR A 115 -1.23 -7.31 -12.45
N ASN A 116 -1.64 -8.56 -12.65
CA ASN A 116 -1.94 -9.12 -13.96
C ASN A 116 -3.14 -10.06 -13.88
N LEU A 117 -3.88 -10.15 -14.96
CA LEU A 117 -4.96 -11.12 -15.15
C LEU A 117 -4.72 -11.90 -16.44
N ARG A 118 -4.84 -13.23 -16.39
CA ARG A 118 -4.61 -14.10 -17.54
C ARG A 118 -5.73 -15.12 -17.69
N VAL A 119 -6.27 -15.19 -18.90
CA VAL A 119 -7.25 -16.18 -19.31
C VAL A 119 -6.58 -17.12 -20.31
N ARG A 120 -6.54 -18.41 -19.98
CA ARG A 120 -5.99 -19.45 -20.86
C ARG A 120 -7.14 -20.28 -21.43
N LEU A 121 -7.32 -20.20 -22.75
CA LEU A 121 -8.33 -20.95 -23.48
C LEU A 121 -7.71 -22.26 -23.96
N LEU A 122 -8.17 -23.39 -23.41
CA LEU A 122 -7.51 -24.68 -23.57
C LEU A 122 -8.16 -25.55 -24.65
N GLU A 123 -9.49 -25.52 -24.75
CA GLU A 123 -10.24 -26.36 -25.68
C GLU A 123 -11.40 -25.59 -26.32
N ARG A 124 -11.54 -25.68 -27.65
CA ARG A 124 -12.60 -25.02 -28.43
C ARG A 124 -13.86 -25.89 -28.45
N GLN A 125 -15.05 -25.28 -28.47
CA GLN A 125 -16.31 -26.00 -28.71
C GLN A 125 -16.92 -25.64 -30.06
N GLY A 126 -17.46 -26.66 -30.74
CA GLY A 126 -18.22 -26.50 -31.98
C GLY A 126 -19.73 -26.52 -31.77
N LYS A 127 -20.45 -26.06 -32.79
CA LYS A 127 -21.91 -26.25 -32.85
C LYS A 127 -22.19 -27.74 -33.02
N LYS A 128 -22.89 -28.37 -32.07
CA LYS A 128 -23.46 -29.72 -32.28
C LYS A 128 -24.62 -29.62 -33.27
N LYS A 129 -24.33 -29.54 -34.57
CA LYS A 129 -25.32 -29.78 -35.63
C LYS A 129 -25.05 -31.14 -36.26
N ALA A 130 -26.12 -31.88 -36.57
CA ALA A 130 -26.02 -33.09 -37.39
C ALA A 130 -25.29 -32.76 -38.72
N PRO A 131 -24.40 -33.63 -39.21
CA PRO A 131 -23.60 -33.35 -40.38
C PRO A 131 -24.51 -33.15 -41.60
N ARG A 132 -24.38 -31.97 -42.25
CA ARG A 132 -24.88 -31.78 -43.63
C ARG A 132 -23.72 -32.19 -44.56
N PRO A 133 -23.91 -33.14 -45.49
CA PRO A 133 -22.81 -33.85 -46.15
C PRO A 133 -21.90 -33.03 -47.09
N LEU A 134 -22.08 -31.70 -47.23
CA LEU A 134 -21.40 -30.91 -48.27
C LEU A 134 -20.67 -29.64 -47.79
N GLN A 135 -20.52 -29.41 -46.49
CA GLN A 135 -19.76 -28.24 -46.02
C GLN A 135 -18.45 -28.67 -45.35
N PRO A 136 -17.30 -28.04 -45.71
CA PRO A 136 -16.09 -28.22 -44.93
C PRO A 136 -16.38 -27.87 -43.46
N PRO A 137 -15.77 -28.58 -42.49
CA PRO A 137 -16.00 -28.30 -41.09
C PRO A 137 -15.70 -26.80 -40.83
N PRO A 138 -16.61 -26.06 -40.20
CA PRO A 138 -16.38 -24.65 -39.95
C PRO A 138 -15.09 -24.47 -39.14
N SER A 139 -14.26 -23.51 -39.53
CA SER A 139 -13.03 -23.18 -38.80
C SER A 139 -13.37 -22.79 -37.36
N LEU A 140 -13.04 -23.66 -36.42
CA LEU A 140 -13.22 -23.43 -34.99
C LEU A 140 -12.22 -22.37 -34.54
N HIS A 141 -12.70 -21.17 -34.19
CA HIS A 141 -11.89 -20.07 -33.67
C HIS A 141 -12.53 -19.55 -32.39
N TYR A 142 -11.72 -18.96 -31.52
CA TYR A 142 -12.22 -18.18 -30.40
C TYR A 142 -12.59 -16.79 -30.89
N ALA A 143 -13.70 -16.25 -30.39
CA ALA A 143 -14.07 -14.87 -30.61
C ALA A 143 -14.77 -14.32 -29.37
N VAL A 144 -14.30 -13.17 -28.87
CA VAL A 144 -14.80 -12.47 -27.68
C VAL A 144 -15.26 -11.08 -28.11
N TYR A 145 -16.49 -10.71 -27.74
CA TYR A 145 -17.00 -9.35 -27.91
C TYR A 145 -16.40 -8.43 -26.84
N ASP A 146 -16.55 -8.80 -25.57
CA ASP A 146 -16.19 -7.96 -24.44
C ASP A 146 -15.31 -8.71 -23.44
N PHE A 147 -14.25 -8.05 -22.99
CA PHE A 147 -13.36 -8.48 -21.90
C PHE A 147 -13.48 -7.45 -20.77
N ILE A 148 -14.49 -7.59 -19.93
CA ILE A 148 -14.82 -6.59 -18.89
C ILE A 148 -14.19 -7.04 -17.57
N VAL A 149 -13.18 -6.28 -17.12
CA VAL A 149 -12.53 -6.46 -15.82
C VAL A 149 -13.03 -5.36 -14.89
N LYS A 150 -13.90 -5.70 -13.94
CA LYS A 150 -14.38 -4.76 -12.94
C LYS A 150 -13.42 -4.72 -11.75
N GLY A 151 -13.06 -3.51 -11.36
CA GLY A 151 -12.12 -3.27 -10.28
C GLY A 151 -12.05 -1.81 -9.89
N SER A 152 -11.16 -1.51 -8.96
CA SER A 152 -10.86 -0.17 -8.47
C SER A 152 -9.38 -0.07 -8.11
N CYS A 153 -8.90 1.16 -7.92
CA CYS A 153 -7.56 1.34 -7.37
C CYS A 153 -7.50 0.87 -5.92
N PHE A 154 -6.34 0.32 -5.55
CA PHE A 154 -6.08 -0.20 -4.22
C PHE A 154 -5.40 0.86 -3.35
N CYS A 155 -6.08 1.35 -2.31
CA CYS A 155 -5.57 2.44 -1.46
C CYS A 155 -5.70 2.17 0.05
N ASN A 156 -5.85 0.90 0.46
CA ASN A 156 -6.05 0.50 1.86
C ASN A 156 -7.18 1.27 2.60
N GLY A 157 -8.17 1.78 1.87
CA GLY A 157 -9.25 2.60 2.41
C GLY A 157 -8.88 4.03 2.83
N HIS A 158 -7.67 4.50 2.48
CA HIS A 158 -7.21 5.88 2.76
C HIS A 158 -7.24 6.80 1.54
N ALA A 159 -7.93 6.44 0.45
CA ALA A 159 -8.19 7.35 -0.67
C ALA A 159 -9.48 6.98 -1.39
N ASP A 160 -10.14 7.99 -1.93
CA ASP A 160 -11.35 7.91 -2.77
C ASP A 160 -11.09 8.28 -4.23
N HIS A 161 -9.91 8.81 -4.53
CA HIS A 161 -9.50 9.23 -5.87
C HIS A 161 -8.10 8.76 -6.22
N CYS A 162 -7.92 8.43 -7.50
CA CYS A 162 -6.67 7.94 -8.05
C CYS A 162 -6.29 8.70 -9.32
N VAL A 163 -4.99 8.93 -9.46
CA VAL A 163 -4.37 9.68 -10.55
C VAL A 163 -3.44 8.78 -11.35
N PRO A 164 -3.10 9.15 -12.60
CA PRO A 164 -2.20 8.36 -13.44
C PRO A 164 -0.87 8.04 -12.73
N VAL A 165 -0.41 6.80 -12.89
CA VAL A 165 0.92 6.39 -12.45
C VAL A 165 1.97 7.04 -13.36
N ALA A 166 3.09 7.46 -12.78
CA ALA A 166 4.17 8.11 -13.54
C ALA A 166 4.68 7.18 -14.65
N GLY A 167 4.81 7.70 -15.87
CA GLY A 167 5.27 6.94 -17.03
C GLY A 167 4.19 6.15 -17.77
N PHE A 168 3.01 5.94 -17.18
CA PHE A 168 1.90 5.29 -17.86
C PHE A 168 1.21 6.24 -18.84
N LYS A 169 1.09 5.81 -20.10
CA LYS A 169 0.42 6.56 -21.17
C LYS A 169 -0.77 5.74 -21.69
N PRO A 170 -2.02 6.10 -21.35
CA PRO A 170 -3.17 5.36 -21.84
C PRO A 170 -3.31 5.52 -23.35
N ILE A 171 -3.81 4.46 -24.00
CA ILE A 171 -4.17 4.50 -25.43
C ILE A 171 -5.33 5.49 -25.59
N LYS A 172 -5.14 6.51 -26.43
CA LYS A 172 -6.19 7.47 -26.77
C LYS A 172 -6.98 6.91 -27.95
N ALA A 173 -8.15 6.33 -27.69
CA ALA A 173 -9.09 5.93 -28.75
C ALA A 173 -10.42 6.67 -28.59
N ALA A 174 -11.07 6.98 -29.71
CA ALA A 174 -12.39 7.57 -29.72
C ALA A 174 -13.38 6.63 -28.99
N GLY A 175 -14.04 7.13 -27.95
CA GLY A 175 -14.95 6.33 -27.12
C GLY A 175 -14.40 5.90 -25.75
N ILE A 176 -13.11 6.13 -25.45
CA ILE A 176 -12.54 5.84 -24.13
C ILE A 176 -12.75 7.07 -23.23
N PHE A 177 -13.78 7.02 -22.39
CA PHE A 177 -14.16 8.16 -21.54
C PHE A 177 -13.76 8.03 -20.06
N HIS A 178 -13.47 6.82 -19.56
CA HIS A 178 -13.22 6.59 -18.13
C HIS A 178 -12.12 5.53 -17.91
N VAL A 179 -10.87 5.98 -17.76
CA VAL A 179 -9.74 5.12 -17.37
C VAL A 179 -9.66 5.07 -15.85
N VAL A 180 -9.52 3.87 -15.29
CA VAL A 180 -9.24 3.69 -13.85
C VAL A 180 -7.74 3.81 -13.63
N HIS A 181 -7.30 4.75 -12.81
CA HIS A 181 -5.88 5.00 -12.55
C HIS A 181 -5.38 4.30 -11.27
N GLY A 182 -4.09 3.94 -11.21
CA GLY A 182 -3.54 3.15 -10.10
C GLY A 182 -2.85 3.88 -8.95
N LYS A 183 -2.51 5.18 -9.06
CA LYS A 183 -1.81 5.92 -7.97
C LYS A 183 -2.81 6.63 -7.07
N CYS A 184 -2.81 6.32 -5.78
CA CYS A 184 -3.74 6.89 -4.82
C CYS A 184 -3.41 8.36 -4.47
N MET A 185 -4.46 9.17 -4.31
CA MET A 185 -4.38 10.46 -3.62
C MET A 185 -4.65 10.26 -2.13
N CYS A 186 -3.60 9.88 -1.40
CA CYS A 186 -3.73 9.46 0.00
C CYS A 186 -4.25 10.57 0.93
N LYS A 187 -5.14 10.16 1.83
CA LYS A 187 -5.73 10.91 2.95
C LYS A 187 -5.31 10.26 4.28
N HIS A 188 -5.92 10.66 5.40
CA HIS A 188 -5.69 10.04 6.72
C HIS A 188 -4.21 10.05 7.16
N ASN A 189 -3.48 11.07 6.72
CA ASN A 189 -2.04 11.23 6.94
C ASN A 189 -1.19 10.03 6.47
N THR A 190 -1.66 9.33 5.45
CA THR A 190 -0.94 8.21 4.82
C THR A 190 -0.16 8.68 3.59
N ALA A 191 0.77 7.85 3.14
CA ALA A 191 1.66 8.08 2.02
C ALA A 191 1.98 6.77 1.29
N GLY A 192 2.67 6.89 0.15
CA GLY A 192 2.97 5.77 -0.74
C GLY A 192 2.03 5.70 -1.95
N SER A 193 2.29 4.76 -2.85
CA SER A 193 1.47 4.56 -4.07
C SER A 193 0.06 4.07 -3.76
N HIS A 194 -0.10 3.33 -2.67
CA HIS A 194 -1.32 2.65 -2.23
C HIS A 194 -1.68 3.02 -0.77
N CYS A 195 -1.13 4.12 -0.25
CA CYS A 195 -1.38 4.58 1.12
C CYS A 195 -0.96 3.57 2.20
N GLN A 196 0.09 2.79 1.90
CA GLN A 196 0.60 1.70 2.73
C GLN A 196 1.64 2.15 3.78
N HIS A 197 1.91 3.46 3.84
CA HIS A 197 2.83 4.07 4.81
C HIS A 197 2.14 5.24 5.50
N CYS A 198 2.61 5.62 6.67
CA CYS A 198 2.28 6.92 7.24
C CYS A 198 3.10 8.03 6.57
N ALA A 199 2.57 9.25 6.54
CA ALA A 199 3.31 10.42 6.11
C ALA A 199 4.55 10.65 7.01
N PRO A 200 5.60 11.33 6.53
CA PRO A 200 6.90 11.34 7.21
C PRO A 200 6.90 11.80 8.68
N LEU A 201 6.01 12.71 9.07
CA LEU A 201 5.88 13.21 10.44
C LEU A 201 4.75 12.53 11.24
N TYR A 202 4.16 11.44 10.73
CA TYR A 202 2.96 10.81 11.29
C TYR A 202 3.20 9.36 11.76
N ASN A 203 4.41 9.06 12.22
CA ASN A 203 4.82 7.74 12.69
C ASN A 203 4.73 7.60 14.22
N ASP A 204 3.74 8.24 14.87
CA ASP A 204 3.57 8.15 16.33
C ASP A 204 2.90 6.84 16.80
N GLN A 205 2.25 6.14 15.87
CA GLN A 205 1.64 4.82 16.07
C GLN A 205 1.84 3.93 14.84
N PRO A 206 1.71 2.60 14.95
CA PRO A 206 1.81 1.70 13.80
C PRO A 206 0.70 1.96 12.77
N TRP A 207 1.08 1.94 11.49
CA TRP A 207 0.14 2.03 10.37
C TRP A 207 -0.87 0.87 10.39
N GLN A 208 -2.11 1.16 10.02
CA GLN A 208 -3.18 0.20 9.82
C GLN A 208 -4.02 0.62 8.61
N ALA A 209 -4.51 -0.35 7.82
CA ALA A 209 -5.53 -0.07 6.81
C ALA A 209 -6.83 0.41 7.47
N ALA A 210 -7.63 1.20 6.75
CA ALA A 210 -8.96 1.57 7.22
C ALA A 210 -9.86 0.34 7.31
N ASP A 211 -10.84 0.37 8.22
CA ASP A 211 -11.78 -0.73 8.42
C ASP A 211 -13.03 -0.46 7.59
N GLY A 212 -13.27 -1.29 6.56
CA GLY A 212 -14.39 -1.13 5.65
C GLY A 212 -15.73 -1.54 6.26
N LYS A 213 -15.72 -2.34 7.33
CA LYS A 213 -16.91 -2.81 8.03
C LYS A 213 -17.43 -1.78 9.02
N THR A 214 -16.52 -1.21 9.82
CA THR A 214 -16.88 -0.20 10.84
C THR A 214 -16.83 1.23 10.30
N GLY A 215 -16.14 1.45 9.17
CA GLY A 215 -15.86 2.79 8.64
C GLY A 215 -14.77 3.54 9.42
N ALA A 216 -14.06 2.87 10.34
CA ALA A 216 -12.99 3.51 11.09
C ALA A 216 -11.81 3.87 10.15
N PRO A 217 -11.40 5.15 10.09
CA PRO A 217 -10.41 5.61 9.10
C PRO A 217 -8.98 5.13 9.37
N LYS A 218 -8.68 4.76 10.63
CA LYS A 218 -7.35 4.29 11.10
C LYS A 218 -6.21 5.20 10.63
N GLU A 219 -6.39 6.50 10.83
CA GLU A 219 -5.44 7.51 10.39
C GLU A 219 -4.11 7.47 11.14
N CYS A 220 -3.04 7.87 10.46
CA CYS A 220 -1.72 7.99 11.06
C CYS A 220 -1.66 9.21 11.99
N GLN A 221 -0.93 9.05 13.09
CA GLN A 221 -0.85 10.05 14.17
C GLN A 221 0.46 10.83 14.11
N SER A 222 0.35 12.17 14.18
CA SER A 222 1.50 13.08 14.13
C SER A 222 2.43 12.87 15.33
N CYS A 223 3.73 12.82 15.06
CA CYS A 223 4.76 12.89 16.07
C CYS A 223 4.82 14.29 16.70
N LYS A 224 5.16 14.34 17.99
CA LYS A 224 5.34 15.59 18.73
C LYS A 224 6.80 16.02 18.67
N CYS A 225 7.16 16.80 17.65
CA CYS A 225 8.54 17.29 17.47
C CYS A 225 8.73 18.77 17.81
N ASN A 226 7.74 19.39 18.44
CA ASN A 226 7.74 20.81 18.84
C ASN A 226 8.03 21.81 17.68
N GLY A 227 7.88 21.41 16.41
CA GLY A 227 8.24 22.24 15.26
C GLY A 227 9.74 22.28 14.95
N HIS A 228 10.52 21.31 15.45
CA HIS A 228 11.96 21.20 15.20
C HIS A 228 12.34 19.94 14.40
N ALA A 229 11.38 19.23 13.81
CA ALA A 229 11.64 18.15 12.86
C ALA A 229 10.47 18.01 11.89
N ASP A 230 10.79 17.61 10.65
CA ASP A 230 9.83 17.39 9.57
C ASP A 230 9.58 15.90 9.29
N THR A 231 10.36 15.01 9.92
CA THR A 231 10.20 13.56 9.85
C THR A 231 10.36 12.93 11.23
N CYS A 232 9.74 11.77 11.41
CA CYS A 232 9.91 10.91 12.57
C CYS A 232 9.79 9.44 12.17
N HIS A 233 10.30 8.54 12.99
CA HIS A 233 10.07 7.11 12.87
C HIS A 233 9.33 6.56 14.09
N PHE A 234 8.70 5.40 13.89
CA PHE A 234 8.06 4.65 14.96
C PHE A 234 9.11 3.79 15.67
N ASP A 235 9.11 3.83 16.99
CA ASP A 235 9.96 2.99 17.84
C ASP A 235 9.09 2.16 18.80
N MET A 236 9.33 0.84 18.81
CA MET A 236 8.53 -0.10 19.59
C MET A 236 8.81 0.02 21.10
N ASP A 237 10.04 0.33 21.49
CA ASP A 237 10.40 0.47 22.89
C ASP A 237 9.76 1.72 23.49
N ALA A 238 9.77 2.84 22.76
CA ALA A 238 9.04 4.06 23.12
C ALA A 238 7.53 3.80 23.22
N TRP A 239 6.95 3.05 22.27
CA TRP A 239 5.54 2.69 22.29
C TRP A 239 5.16 1.91 23.54
N LEU A 240 5.91 0.85 23.86
CA LEU A 240 5.68 0.03 25.06
C LEU A 240 5.90 0.84 26.34
N ALA A 241 6.96 1.66 26.40
CA ALA A 241 7.25 2.53 27.55
C ALA A 241 6.13 3.56 27.80
N SER A 242 5.44 4.01 26.75
CA SER A 242 4.30 4.93 26.86
C SER A 242 3.00 4.25 27.32
N GLY A 243 2.98 2.92 27.41
CA GLY A 243 1.78 2.12 27.64
C GLY A 243 0.88 2.03 26.40
N ASN A 244 1.47 1.80 25.23
CA ASN A 244 0.80 1.70 23.93
C ASN A 244 0.04 2.97 23.51
N ARG A 245 0.65 4.16 23.70
CA ARG A 245 0.01 5.45 23.40
C ARG A 245 0.77 6.31 22.39
N SER A 246 2.10 6.29 22.42
CA SER A 246 2.96 7.10 21.55
C SER A 246 4.33 6.44 21.43
N GLY A 247 4.76 6.21 20.19
CA GLY A 247 6.04 5.58 19.84
C GLY A 247 6.86 6.43 18.89
N GLY A 248 6.43 7.66 18.59
CA GLY A 248 7.14 8.53 17.66
C GLY A 248 8.47 9.04 18.22
N VAL A 249 9.51 8.98 17.40
CA VAL A 249 10.84 9.54 17.66
C VAL A 249 11.21 10.48 16.51
N CYS A 250 11.46 11.74 16.83
CA CYS A 250 11.77 12.77 15.85
C CYS A 250 13.17 12.58 15.26
N ASP A 251 13.29 12.69 13.94
CA ASP A 251 14.57 12.60 13.26
C ASP A 251 15.20 13.98 13.10
N ASN A 252 16.52 14.04 13.17
CA ASN A 252 17.30 15.23 12.79
C ASN A 252 16.80 16.54 13.44
N CYS A 253 16.63 16.55 14.76
CA CYS A 253 16.20 17.73 15.51
C CYS A 253 17.00 18.99 15.10
N GLN A 254 16.27 19.94 14.53
CA GLN A 254 16.72 21.24 14.04
C GLN A 254 16.86 22.23 15.19
N HIS A 255 17.17 23.50 14.88
CA HIS A 255 17.04 24.61 15.84
C HIS A 255 17.85 24.42 17.15
N ASN A 256 18.94 23.64 17.08
CA ASN A 256 19.78 23.26 18.22
C ASN A 256 19.02 22.54 19.35
N THR A 257 17.95 21.82 19.03
CA THR A 257 17.21 20.99 19.97
C THR A 257 17.65 19.52 19.90
N GLU A 258 17.37 18.76 20.95
CA GLU A 258 17.63 17.32 21.05
C GLU A 258 16.54 16.63 21.89
N GLY A 259 16.69 15.31 22.05
CA GLY A 259 15.72 14.45 22.71
C GLY A 259 14.71 13.87 21.73
N GLN A 260 13.97 12.85 22.19
CA GLN A 260 12.99 12.11 21.38
C GLN A 260 11.97 13.00 20.67
N HIS A 261 11.56 14.08 21.31
CA HIS A 261 10.54 15.02 20.86
C HIS A 261 11.13 16.39 20.51
N CYS A 262 12.47 16.44 20.32
CA CYS A 262 13.21 17.68 20.18
C CYS A 262 12.91 18.69 21.30
N GLN A 263 12.65 18.20 22.52
CA GLN A 263 12.03 18.95 23.61
C GLN A 263 13.00 19.70 24.53
N ARG A 264 14.31 19.62 24.27
CA ARG A 264 15.35 20.30 25.05
C ARG A 264 16.42 20.87 24.13
N CYS A 265 17.20 21.82 24.62
CA CYS A 265 18.34 22.36 23.88
C CYS A 265 19.54 21.41 23.96
N LYS A 266 20.32 21.35 22.88
CA LYS A 266 21.60 20.62 22.82
C LYS A 266 22.60 21.18 23.84
N PRO A 267 23.55 20.37 24.35
CA PRO A 267 24.67 20.87 25.14
C PRO A 267 25.39 22.02 24.44
N GLY A 268 25.65 23.10 25.17
CA GLY A 268 26.18 24.36 24.61
C GLY A 268 25.11 25.35 24.16
N PHE A 269 23.83 25.01 24.33
CA PHE A 269 22.70 25.91 24.17
C PHE A 269 21.81 25.88 25.42
N TYR A 270 21.06 26.96 25.65
CA TYR A 270 20.11 27.08 26.75
C TYR A 270 18.79 27.67 26.27
N ARG A 271 17.74 27.45 27.06
CA ARG A 271 16.36 27.85 26.74
C ARG A 271 16.15 29.36 26.87
N ASP A 272 15.73 30.03 25.79
CA ASP A 272 15.31 31.44 25.83
C ASP A 272 13.83 31.61 26.18
N LEU A 273 13.52 31.70 27.48
CA LEU A 273 12.14 31.78 28.00
C LEU A 273 11.28 32.93 27.45
N ARG A 274 11.89 33.92 26.78
CA ARG A 274 11.17 35.01 26.09
C ARG A 274 10.43 34.58 24.83
N LYS A 275 10.74 33.40 24.29
CA LYS A 275 10.16 32.88 23.05
C LYS A 275 9.40 31.59 23.30
N PRO A 276 8.36 31.25 22.52
CA PRO A 276 7.78 29.91 22.58
C PRO A 276 8.84 28.87 22.21
N PHE A 277 8.73 27.64 22.73
CA PHE A 277 9.73 26.62 22.47
C PHE A 277 9.77 26.22 20.98
N SER A 278 8.62 26.25 20.29
CA SER A 278 8.55 25.98 18.85
C SER A 278 9.22 27.01 17.94
N ALA A 279 9.72 28.13 18.49
CA ALA A 279 10.45 29.11 17.70
C ALA A 279 11.80 28.54 17.22
N PRO A 280 12.22 28.84 15.98
CA PRO A 280 13.53 28.42 15.45
C PRO A 280 14.74 28.81 16.31
N ASP A 281 14.60 29.86 17.12
CA ASP A 281 15.64 30.38 18.00
C ASP A 281 15.27 30.29 19.49
N ALA A 282 14.48 29.28 19.85
CA ALA A 282 14.16 28.95 21.24
C ALA A 282 15.38 28.52 22.07
N CYS A 283 16.44 28.04 21.41
CA CYS A 283 17.71 27.64 22.01
C CYS A 283 18.82 28.63 21.66
N LYS A 284 19.36 29.31 22.67
CA LYS A 284 20.45 30.29 22.54
C LYS A 284 21.80 29.68 22.87
N PRO A 285 22.87 30.02 22.13
CA PRO A 285 24.20 29.49 22.42
C PRO A 285 24.72 30.01 23.76
N CYS A 286 25.37 29.15 24.53
CA CYS A 286 26.11 29.53 25.72
C CYS A 286 27.23 30.51 25.33
N SER A 287 27.51 31.47 26.21
CA SER A 287 28.60 32.45 26.01
C SER A 287 29.63 32.37 27.15
N CYS A 288 30.00 31.15 27.55
CA CYS A 288 30.93 30.89 28.64
C CYS A 288 32.36 31.32 28.27
N HIS A 289 32.98 32.12 29.14
CA HIS A 289 34.34 32.61 28.90
C HIS A 289 35.34 31.44 29.02
N PRO A 290 36.17 31.18 27.99
CA PRO A 290 36.99 29.96 27.94
C PRO A 290 38.03 29.88 29.06
N LEU A 291 38.55 31.03 29.53
CA LEU A 291 39.53 31.06 30.62
C LEU A 291 38.89 31.09 32.01
N GLY A 292 37.68 31.66 32.13
CA GLY A 292 37.01 31.89 33.41
C GLY A 292 36.06 30.77 33.82
N SER A 293 35.64 29.93 32.87
CA SER A 293 34.75 28.79 33.13
C SER A 293 35.55 27.58 33.61
N ALA A 294 35.04 26.89 34.63
CA ALA A 294 35.65 25.68 35.18
C ALA A 294 35.47 24.50 34.22
N THR A 295 36.52 23.71 34.01
CA THR A 295 36.43 22.45 33.25
C THR A 295 35.84 21.36 34.13
N LEU A 296 34.72 20.77 33.71
CA LEU A 296 34.12 19.65 34.44
C LEU A 296 34.91 18.35 34.17
N PRO A 297 35.07 17.47 35.18
CA PRO A 297 35.89 16.25 35.05
C PRO A 297 35.34 15.23 34.04
N LEU A 298 34.09 15.40 33.58
CA LEU A 298 33.37 14.46 32.70
C LEU A 298 33.48 14.79 31.20
N GLY A 299 34.30 15.78 30.80
CA GLY A 299 34.55 16.03 29.39
C GLY A 299 35.41 17.26 29.09
N PRO A 300 35.90 17.40 27.85
CA PRO A 300 36.83 18.48 27.46
C PRO A 300 36.16 19.86 27.31
N ARG A 301 34.83 19.95 27.43
CA ARG A 301 34.05 21.17 27.22
C ARG A 301 33.08 21.41 28.37
N THR A 302 33.09 22.66 28.85
CA THR A 302 32.15 23.17 29.84
C THR A 302 30.93 23.74 29.14
N PHE A 303 29.74 23.22 29.47
CA PHE A 303 28.48 23.76 28.98
C PHE A 303 27.81 24.61 30.06
N CYS A 304 27.01 25.59 29.64
CA CYS A 304 26.16 26.35 30.55
C CYS A 304 24.95 25.53 31.00
N ASP A 305 24.30 25.98 32.07
CA ASP A 305 23.01 25.44 32.51
C ASP A 305 21.98 25.56 31.37
N PRO A 306 21.31 24.48 30.96
CA PRO A 306 20.38 24.50 29.82
C PRO A 306 19.10 25.29 30.08
N SER A 307 18.78 25.63 31.33
CA SER A 307 17.59 26.40 31.72
C SER A 307 17.90 27.88 31.87
N THR A 308 19.04 28.24 32.48
CA THR A 308 19.37 29.65 32.78
C THR A 308 20.41 30.24 31.83
N GLY A 309 21.27 29.42 31.25
CA GLY A 309 22.42 29.85 30.47
C GLY A 309 23.65 30.20 31.30
N ASP A 310 23.64 29.94 32.61
CA ASP A 310 24.74 30.27 33.52
C ASP A 310 25.91 29.30 33.36
N CYS A 311 27.11 29.86 33.27
CA CYS A 311 28.34 29.10 33.14
C CYS A 311 28.93 28.76 34.51
N PRO A 312 29.48 27.55 34.72
CA PRO A 312 30.16 27.22 35.97
C PRO A 312 31.52 27.93 36.01
N CYS A 313 31.69 28.89 36.91
CA CYS A 313 32.89 29.71 37.00
C CYS A 313 33.99 29.08 37.85
N LYS A 314 35.24 29.38 37.54
CA LYS A 314 36.40 29.06 38.38
C LYS A 314 36.34 29.87 39.70
N PRO A 315 37.01 29.40 40.77
CA PRO A 315 37.16 30.19 41.99
C PRO A 315 37.71 31.59 41.68
N GLY A 316 37.09 32.64 42.26
CA GLY A 316 37.48 34.03 42.03
C GLY A 316 36.87 34.70 40.80
N VAL A 317 36.10 33.98 39.96
CA VAL A 317 35.47 34.50 38.74
C VAL A 317 33.95 34.58 38.92
N ALA A 318 33.32 35.61 38.36
CA ALA A 318 31.91 35.92 38.49
C ALA A 318 31.21 36.21 37.15
N GLY A 319 29.89 36.34 37.23
CA GLY A 319 28.98 36.64 36.13
C GLY A 319 28.44 35.39 35.41
N PRO A 320 27.31 35.51 34.69
CA PRO A 320 26.67 34.38 34.00
C PRO A 320 27.54 33.79 32.89
N ARG A 321 28.56 34.54 32.44
CA ARG A 321 29.53 34.16 31.42
C ARG A 321 30.93 33.89 31.98
N CYS A 322 31.14 34.00 33.30
CA CYS A 322 32.46 33.88 33.94
C CYS A 322 33.54 34.80 33.34
N ASN A 323 33.18 36.07 33.10
CA ASN A 323 33.99 37.00 32.32
C ASN A 323 34.61 38.14 33.13
N HIS A 324 34.48 38.15 34.45
CA HIS A 324 35.09 39.14 35.34
C HIS A 324 35.43 38.54 36.69
N CYS A 325 36.36 39.14 37.43
CA CYS A 325 36.70 38.71 38.79
C CYS A 325 35.58 39.04 39.77
N LEU A 326 35.47 38.24 40.84
CA LEU A 326 34.71 38.62 42.03
C LEU A 326 35.31 39.88 42.66
N PRO A 327 34.51 40.72 43.35
CA PRO A 327 35.06 41.82 44.13
C PRO A 327 36.12 41.33 45.12
N GLY A 328 37.35 41.84 45.00
CA GLY A 328 38.49 41.48 45.86
C GLY A 328 39.39 40.33 45.36
N TYR A 329 39.28 39.94 44.09
CA TYR A 329 40.13 38.95 43.41
C TYR A 329 40.96 39.55 42.28
#